data_AF-A0A929YCL4-F1
#
_entry.id   AF-A0A929YCL4-F1
#
_cell.length_a   1.000
_cell.length_b   1.000
_cell.length_c   1.000
_cell.angle_alpha   90.00
_cell.angle_beta   90.00
_cell.angle_gamma   90.00
#
_symmetry.space_group_name_H-M   'P 1'
#
loop_
_entity.id
_entity.type
_entity.pdbx_description
1 polymer ?
#
loop_
_entity_poly.entity_id
_entity_poly.type
_entity_poly.pdbx_seq_one_letter_code
_entity_poly.pdbx_strand_id
1 'polypeptide(L)'
;MNEVKPPRKPLSFYYFTVLVVMLLLNWFIFPLLMHPAVKETDYSRFVQMADEKRIAKVEINDTEIVFSVRDKNEPQNEHKYTYYKTGKMNDPGLVDRLQKSGARYGTVIVKQMSPLMQFLLYWILPIVVFIVLGQLLSKKLMDRMGGGAGAMSFGFGKSNAKIYVQSSDGIRFKDVAGEDEAKENLTEIVDYLHDPSRFKSIGAQMPKGVLLVGPPGTGKTMLAKAVAGEASVPFFSISGSEFVEMFVGMGAYK
;
A
#
# COMPACT_ATOMS: atom_id res chain seq x y z
N MET A 1 23.83 6.54 28.92
CA MET A 1 23.77 5.76 27.66
C MET A 1 22.36 5.89 27.13
N ASN A 2 22.12 6.77 26.14
CA ASN A 2 20.80 7.00 25.57
C ASN A 2 20.61 6.05 24.39
N GLU A 3 19.65 5.13 24.51
CA GLU A 3 19.27 4.22 23.44
C GLU A 3 18.76 5.00 22.23
N VAL A 4 19.50 4.94 21.13
CA VAL A 4 19.06 5.41 19.81
C VAL A 4 18.01 4.43 19.30
N LYS A 5 16.73 4.73 19.54
CA LYS A 5 15.63 3.98 18.92
C LYS A 5 15.65 4.26 17.41
N PRO A 6 15.76 3.24 16.54
CA PRO A 6 15.82 3.45 15.10
C PRO A 6 14.54 4.10 14.59
N PRO A 7 14.62 4.95 13.55
CA PRO A 7 13.47 5.65 13.00
C PRO A 7 12.40 4.63 12.60
N ARG A 8 11.24 4.70 13.26
CA ARG A 8 10.11 3.83 12.97
C ARG A 8 9.67 4.11 11.54
N LYS A 9 9.84 3.14 10.65
CA LYS A 9 9.40 3.23 9.26
C LYS A 9 7.91 3.64 9.24
N PRO A 10 7.49 4.53 8.32
CA PRO A 10 6.11 5.01 8.29
C PRO A 10 5.14 3.83 8.16
N LEU A 11 3.94 3.94 8.74
CA LEU A 11 2.95 2.86 8.74
C LEU A 11 2.67 2.32 7.32
N SER A 12 2.76 3.20 6.32
CA SER A 12 2.65 2.88 4.88
C SER A 12 3.66 1.82 4.41
N PHE A 13 4.88 1.79 4.98
CA PHE A 13 5.89 0.79 4.66
C PHE A 13 5.43 -0.62 5.05
N TYR A 14 4.76 -0.76 6.20
CA TYR A 14 4.24 -2.05 6.66
C TYR A 14 3.05 -2.50 5.81
N TYR A 15 2.13 -1.60 5.47
CA TYR A 15 1.02 -1.93 4.56
C TYR A 15 1.52 -2.30 3.17
N PHE A 16 2.52 -1.58 2.64
CA PHE A 16 3.13 -1.91 1.36
C PHE A 16 3.80 -3.28 1.39
N THR A 17 4.53 -3.59 2.47
CA THR A 17 5.18 -4.91 2.63
C THR A 17 4.14 -6.03 2.70
N VAL A 18 3.05 -5.85 3.44
CA VAL A 18 1.95 -6.83 3.51
C VAL A 18 1.24 -6.99 2.15
N LEU A 19 1.02 -5.90 1.42
CA LEU A 19 0.44 -5.93 0.08
C LEU A 19 1.34 -6.72 -0.89
N VAL A 20 2.64 -6.46 -0.90
CA VAL A 20 3.61 -7.16 -1.76
C VAL A 20 3.66 -8.65 -1.40
N VAL A 21 3.72 -9.00 -0.11
CA VAL A 21 3.69 -10.41 0.32
C VAL A 21 2.39 -11.08 -0.09
N MET A 22 1.24 -10.41 0.00
CA MET A 22 -0.06 -10.95 -0.42
C MET A 22 -0.15 -11.14 -1.93
N LEU A 23 0.37 -10.20 -2.72
CA LEU A 23 0.46 -10.34 -4.19
C LEU A 23 1.36 -11.51 -4.58
N LEU A 24 2.51 -11.68 -3.92
CA LEU A 24 3.40 -12.81 -4.14
C LEU A 24 2.74 -14.13 -3.74
N LEU A 25 2.02 -14.15 -2.63
CA LEU A 25 1.34 -15.34 -2.11
C LEU A 25 0.14 -15.71 -2.99
N ASN A 26 -0.61 -14.74 -3.50
CA ASN A 26 -1.64 -14.97 -4.51
C ASN A 26 -1.00 -15.49 -5.81
N TRP A 27 0.08 -14.87 -6.29
CA TRP A 27 0.77 -15.36 -7.48
C TRP A 27 1.35 -16.77 -7.32
N PHE A 28 1.74 -17.17 -6.11
CA PHE A 28 2.32 -18.49 -5.88
C PHE A 28 1.28 -19.58 -5.55
N ILE A 29 0.27 -19.27 -4.73
CA ILE A 29 -0.73 -20.25 -4.27
C ILE A 29 -1.82 -20.46 -5.30
N PHE A 30 -2.25 -19.42 -6.01
CA PHE A 30 -3.32 -19.53 -6.99
C PHE A 30 -3.01 -20.46 -8.17
N PRO A 31 -1.81 -20.44 -8.80
CA PRO A 31 -1.48 -21.41 -9.84
C PRO A 31 -1.40 -22.84 -9.31
N LEU A 32 -1.06 -23.02 -8.03
CA LEU A 32 -0.97 -24.33 -7.40
C LEU A 32 -2.36 -24.96 -7.14
N LEU A 33 -3.37 -24.14 -6.85
CA LEU A 33 -4.74 -24.60 -6.56
C LEU A 33 -5.65 -24.73 -7.79
N MET A 34 -5.44 -23.92 -8.84
CA MET A 34 -6.44 -23.74 -9.92
C MET A 34 -6.06 -24.37 -11.27
N HIS A 35 -4.88 -24.95 -11.43
CA HIS A 35 -4.52 -25.63 -12.68
C HIS A 35 -4.52 -27.15 -12.46
N PRO A 36 -5.63 -27.87 -12.74
CA PRO A 36 -5.52 -29.30 -12.98
C PRO A 36 -4.45 -29.49 -14.06
N ALA A 37 -3.46 -30.35 -13.81
CA ALA A 37 -2.35 -30.58 -14.73
C ALA A 37 -2.87 -31.21 -16.04
N VAL A 38 -3.32 -30.37 -16.96
CA VAL A 38 -3.76 -30.79 -18.29
C VAL A 38 -2.50 -31.10 -19.10
N LYS A 39 -2.31 -32.37 -19.45
CA LYS A 39 -1.17 -32.80 -20.26
C LYS A 39 -1.50 -32.59 -21.74
N GLU A 40 -0.65 -31.88 -22.46
CA GLU A 40 -0.77 -31.76 -23.91
C GLU A 40 -0.39 -33.10 -24.57
N THR A 41 -1.21 -33.53 -25.53
CA THR A 41 -1.01 -34.78 -26.28
C THR A 41 -1.39 -34.59 -27.74
N ASP A 42 -0.76 -35.36 -28.63
CA ASP A 42 -1.10 -35.36 -30.05
C ASP A 42 -2.47 -35.97 -30.33
N TYR A 43 -3.08 -35.52 -31.44
CA TYR A 43 -4.38 -36.03 -31.89
C TYR A 43 -4.33 -37.55 -32.15
N SER A 44 -3.23 -38.06 -32.70
CA SER A 44 -3.02 -39.50 -32.90
C SER A 44 -3.10 -40.29 -31.59
N ARG A 45 -2.59 -39.72 -30.50
CA ARG A 45 -2.62 -40.37 -29.18
C ARG A 45 -4.03 -40.36 -28.60
N PHE A 46 -4.78 -39.29 -28.82
CA PHE A 46 -6.19 -39.23 -28.47
C PHE A 46 -7.02 -40.29 -29.22
N VAL A 47 -6.82 -40.42 -30.54
CA VAL A 47 -7.50 -41.44 -31.36
C VAL A 47 -7.19 -42.84 -30.84
N GLN A 48 -5.92 -43.12 -30.53
CA GLN A 48 -5.51 -44.40 -29.96
C GLN A 48 -6.20 -44.69 -28.62
N MET A 49 -6.26 -43.70 -27.72
CA MET A 49 -6.93 -43.86 -26.42
C MET A 49 -8.45 -44.04 -26.55
N ALA A 50 -9.07 -43.45 -27.58
CA ALA A 50 -10.47 -43.66 -27.93
C ALA A 50 -10.70 -45.10 -28.39
N ASP A 51 -9.85 -45.62 -29.26
CA ASP A 51 -9.91 -47.00 -29.75
C ASP A 51 -9.69 -48.03 -28.63
N GLU A 52 -8.77 -47.73 -27.71
CA GLU A 52 -8.48 -48.57 -26.52
C GLU A 52 -9.61 -48.55 -25.46
N LYS A 53 -10.70 -47.80 -25.68
CA LYS A 53 -11.84 -47.63 -24.73
C LYS A 53 -11.38 -47.12 -23.35
N ARG A 54 -10.42 -46.20 -23.33
CA ARG A 54 -9.83 -45.64 -22.09
C ARG A 54 -10.39 -44.26 -21.75
N ILE A 55 -11.09 -43.64 -22.68
CA ILE A 55 -11.65 -42.31 -22.54
C ILE A 55 -13.01 -42.39 -21.84
N ALA A 56 -13.17 -41.64 -20.75
CA ALA A 56 -14.41 -41.58 -19.98
C ALA A 56 -15.32 -40.42 -20.45
N LYS A 57 -14.73 -39.23 -20.64
CA LYS A 57 -15.43 -38.03 -21.07
C LYS A 57 -14.62 -37.26 -22.09
N VAL A 58 -15.26 -36.81 -23.17
CA VAL A 58 -14.67 -35.95 -24.20
C VAL A 58 -15.44 -34.65 -24.29
N GLU A 59 -14.69 -33.56 -24.24
CA GLU A 59 -15.13 -32.18 -24.26
C GLU A 59 -14.53 -31.53 -25.50
N ILE A 60 -15.38 -31.23 -26.49
CA ILE A 60 -14.95 -30.65 -27.77
C ILE A 60 -15.17 -29.14 -27.72
N ASN A 61 -14.09 -28.35 -27.77
CA ASN A 61 -14.12 -26.90 -27.92
C ASN A 61 -13.87 -26.51 -29.40
N ASP A 62 -13.91 -25.22 -29.72
CA ASP A 62 -13.70 -24.72 -31.09
C ASP A 62 -12.26 -24.92 -31.60
N THR A 63 -11.27 -24.86 -30.71
CA THR A 63 -9.83 -24.95 -31.02
C THR A 63 -9.15 -26.19 -30.46
N GLU A 64 -9.74 -26.83 -29.43
CA GLU A 64 -9.10 -27.88 -28.65
C GLU A 64 -10.10 -28.97 -28.25
N ILE A 65 -9.61 -30.18 -28.04
CA ILE A 65 -10.37 -31.29 -27.49
C ILE A 65 -9.74 -31.64 -26.15
N VAL A 66 -10.52 -31.53 -25.08
CA VAL A 66 -10.13 -31.92 -23.73
C VAL A 66 -10.79 -33.25 -23.42
N PHE A 67 -10.03 -34.22 -22.93
CA PHE A 67 -10.56 -35.54 -22.61
C PHE A 67 -10.00 -36.07 -21.29
N SER A 68 -10.84 -36.84 -20.61
CA SER A 68 -10.46 -37.50 -19.37
C SER A 68 -10.27 -39.00 -19.61
N VAL A 69 -9.14 -39.52 -19.15
CA VAL A 69 -8.82 -40.95 -19.23
C VAL A 69 -9.02 -41.57 -17.86
N ARG A 70 -9.71 -42.72 -17.82
CA ARG A 70 -9.82 -43.55 -16.62
C ARG A 70 -8.58 -44.42 -16.55
N ASP A 71 -7.74 -44.21 -15.54
CA ASP A 71 -6.61 -45.10 -15.30
C ASP A 71 -7.13 -46.45 -14.79
N LYS A 72 -6.64 -47.55 -15.38
CA LYS A 72 -7.06 -48.92 -15.04
C LYS A 72 -6.07 -49.60 -14.07
N ASN A 73 -4.94 -48.99 -13.75
CA ASN A 73 -3.84 -49.68 -13.08
C ASN A 73 -3.82 -49.59 -11.54
N GLU A 74 -4.79 -48.96 -10.88
CA GLU A 74 -4.93 -49.02 -9.40
C GLU A 74 -6.41 -49.14 -9.00
N PRO A 75 -6.86 -50.26 -8.39
CA PRO A 75 -8.29 -50.47 -8.08
C PRO A 75 -8.79 -49.67 -6.86
N GLN A 76 -7.97 -48.82 -6.24
CA GLN A 76 -8.29 -48.23 -4.92
C GLN A 76 -8.48 -46.71 -4.93
N ASN A 77 -8.59 -46.06 -6.10
CA ASN A 77 -8.94 -44.64 -6.20
C ASN A 77 -9.88 -44.39 -7.39
N GLU A 78 -11.18 -44.56 -7.16
CA GLU A 78 -12.27 -44.37 -8.14
C GLU A 78 -12.37 -42.97 -8.78
N HIS A 79 -11.49 -42.02 -8.44
CA HIS A 79 -11.70 -40.59 -8.72
C HIS A 79 -10.53 -39.86 -9.39
N LYS A 80 -9.47 -40.55 -9.86
CA LYS A 80 -8.34 -39.87 -10.53
C LYS A 80 -8.51 -39.83 -12.05
N TYR A 81 -9.33 -38.90 -12.54
CA TYR A 81 -9.38 -38.56 -13.96
C TYR A 81 -8.13 -37.76 -14.33
N THR A 82 -7.35 -38.25 -15.29
CA THR A 82 -6.27 -37.44 -15.88
C THR A 82 -6.81 -36.70 -17.09
N TYR A 83 -6.66 -35.38 -17.07
CA TYR A 83 -7.10 -34.49 -18.15
C TYR A 83 -5.99 -34.33 -19.18
N TYR A 84 -6.34 -34.55 -20.44
CA TYR A 84 -5.46 -34.38 -21.59
C TYR A 84 -6.08 -33.38 -22.55
N LYS A 85 -5.23 -32.65 -23.29
CA LYS A 85 -5.65 -31.67 -24.29
C LYS A 85 -4.93 -31.93 -25.60
N THR A 86 -5.69 -31.94 -26.69
CA THR A 86 -5.19 -32.03 -28.07
C THR A 86 -5.80 -30.92 -28.92
N GLY A 87 -5.13 -30.53 -29.99
CA GLY A 87 -5.71 -29.64 -31.02
C GLY A 87 -6.89 -30.30 -31.74
N LYS A 88 -7.88 -29.51 -32.15
CA LYS A 88 -8.99 -29.99 -32.97
C LYS A 88 -8.52 -30.25 -34.40
N MET A 89 -8.60 -31.50 -34.84
CA MET A 89 -8.38 -31.90 -36.23
C MET A 89 -9.74 -32.13 -36.91
N ASN A 90 -9.86 -31.78 -38.18
CA ASN A 90 -11.09 -32.01 -38.94
C ASN A 90 -11.19 -33.49 -39.34
N ASP A 91 -11.72 -34.32 -38.43
CA ASP A 91 -11.99 -35.75 -38.65
C ASP A 91 -13.50 -36.00 -38.75
N PRO A 92 -14.03 -36.30 -39.95
CA PRO A 92 -15.44 -36.64 -40.15
C PRO A 92 -15.92 -37.87 -39.37
N GLY A 93 -15.02 -38.80 -39.01
CA GLY A 93 -15.34 -40.06 -38.32
C GLY A 93 -15.23 -40.00 -36.79
N LEU A 94 -14.92 -38.83 -36.22
CA LEU A 94 -14.66 -38.67 -34.79
C LEU A 94 -15.87 -39.07 -33.92
N VAL A 95 -17.08 -38.66 -34.32
CA VAL A 95 -18.31 -38.95 -33.57
C VAL A 95 -18.59 -40.44 -33.51
N ASP A 96 -18.45 -41.15 -34.65
CA ASP A 96 -18.63 -42.59 -34.72
C ASP A 96 -17.61 -43.35 -33.86
N ARG A 97 -16.36 -42.87 -33.81
CA ARG A 97 -15.30 -43.46 -32.98
C ARG A 97 -15.58 -43.25 -31.49
N LEU A 98 -16.04 -42.06 -31.11
CA LEU A 98 -16.43 -41.75 -29.74
C LEU A 98 -17.64 -42.59 -29.30
N GLN A 99 -18.62 -42.77 -30.18
CA GLN A 99 -19.77 -43.64 -29.95
C GLN A 99 -19.34 -45.11 -29.76
N LYS A 100 -18.44 -45.62 -30.59
CA LYS A 100 -17.87 -46.99 -30.46
C LYS A 100 -17.04 -47.18 -29.19
N SER A 101 -16.38 -46.12 -28.73
CA SER A 101 -15.57 -46.14 -27.49
C SER A 101 -16.44 -46.17 -26.22
N GLY A 102 -17.71 -45.79 -26.30
CA GLY A 102 -18.61 -45.65 -25.14
C GLY A 102 -18.32 -44.41 -24.29
N ALA A 103 -17.48 -43.49 -24.76
CA ALA A 103 -17.17 -42.25 -24.05
C ALA A 103 -18.41 -41.33 -24.00
N ARG A 104 -18.59 -40.63 -22.87
CA ARG A 104 -19.57 -39.54 -22.82
C ARG A 104 -18.97 -38.32 -23.54
N TYR A 105 -19.44 -38.06 -24.75
CA TYR A 105 -19.05 -36.89 -25.52
C TYR A 105 -20.12 -35.80 -25.46
N GLY A 106 -19.68 -34.55 -25.40
CA GLY A 106 -20.56 -33.40 -25.43
C GLY A 106 -19.76 -32.11 -25.53
N THR A 107 -20.42 -31.05 -25.97
CA THR A 107 -19.90 -29.69 -25.80
C THR A 107 -20.17 -29.32 -24.34
N VAL A 108 -19.11 -29.22 -23.53
CA VAL A 108 -19.28 -28.57 -22.23
C VAL A 108 -19.42 -27.09 -22.51
N ILE A 109 -20.60 -26.58 -22.17
CA ILE A 109 -20.64 -25.22 -21.65
C ILE A 109 -19.84 -25.34 -20.35
N VAL A 110 -18.55 -25.01 -20.42
CA VAL A 110 -17.74 -24.84 -19.22
C VAL A 110 -18.61 -23.98 -18.32
N LYS A 111 -19.00 -24.47 -17.14
CA LYS A 111 -19.57 -23.62 -16.10
C LYS A 111 -18.45 -22.69 -15.68
N GLN A 112 -18.13 -21.74 -16.54
CA GLN A 112 -17.43 -20.53 -16.17
C GLN A 112 -18.23 -20.02 -14.99
N MET A 113 -17.56 -19.84 -13.86
CA MET A 113 -18.19 -19.18 -12.72
C MET A 113 -18.93 -17.97 -13.29
N SER A 114 -20.22 -17.80 -12.95
CA SER A 114 -20.98 -16.72 -13.53
C SER A 114 -20.15 -15.44 -13.44
N PRO A 115 -20.06 -14.60 -14.48
CA PRO A 115 -19.19 -13.43 -14.46
C PRO A 115 -19.38 -12.58 -13.19
N LEU A 116 -20.60 -12.58 -12.64
CA LEU A 116 -20.94 -11.99 -11.35
C LEU A 116 -20.33 -12.70 -10.13
N MET A 117 -20.32 -14.03 -10.08
CA MET A 117 -19.70 -14.80 -9.01
C MET A 117 -18.17 -14.68 -9.05
N GLN A 118 -17.59 -14.64 -10.25
CA GLN A 118 -16.16 -14.34 -10.43
C GLN A 118 -15.87 -12.91 -9.95
N PHE A 119 -16.66 -11.92 -10.36
CA PHE A 119 -16.51 -10.56 -9.86
C PHE A 119 -16.63 -10.48 -8.32
N LEU A 120 -17.62 -11.14 -7.73
CA LEU A 120 -17.82 -11.11 -6.28
C LEU A 120 -16.64 -11.77 -5.52
N LEU A 121 -16.20 -12.95 -5.95
CA LEU A 121 -15.10 -13.64 -5.27
C LEU A 121 -13.75 -12.96 -5.45
N TYR A 122 -13.46 -12.41 -6.64
CA TYR A 122 -12.14 -11.81 -6.88
C TYR A 122 -12.07 -10.34 -6.47
N TRP A 123 -13.19 -9.63 -6.37
CA TRP A 123 -13.21 -8.21 -6.05
C TRP A 123 -13.72 -7.92 -4.64
N ILE A 124 -14.80 -8.59 -4.21
CA ILE A 124 -15.42 -8.32 -2.90
C ILE A 124 -14.73 -9.12 -1.79
N LEU A 125 -14.37 -10.38 -2.02
CA LEU A 125 -13.71 -11.21 -0.99
C LEU A 125 -12.42 -10.55 -0.48
N PRO A 126 -11.49 -10.04 -1.32
CA PRO A 126 -10.30 -9.35 -0.81
C PRO A 126 -10.65 -8.12 0.04
N ILE A 127 -11.62 -7.31 -0.38
CA ILE A 127 -12.06 -6.12 0.38
C ILE A 127 -12.58 -6.52 1.75
N VAL A 128 -13.45 -7.53 1.82
CA VAL A 128 -14.00 -8.03 3.08
C VAL A 128 -12.90 -8.57 3.98
N VAL A 129 -11.97 -9.35 3.42
CA VAL A 129 -10.80 -9.86 4.15
C VAL A 129 -9.96 -8.70 4.71
N PHE A 130 -9.68 -7.65 3.93
CA PHE A 130 -8.95 -6.46 4.37
C PHE A 130 -9.70 -5.70 5.49
N ILE A 131 -11.02 -5.56 5.40
CA ILE A 131 -11.82 -4.91 6.44
C ILE A 131 -11.74 -5.71 7.74
N VAL A 132 -11.93 -7.03 7.67
CA VAL A 132 -11.91 -7.91 8.86
C VAL A 132 -10.51 -7.98 9.47
N LEU A 133 -9.47 -8.19 8.66
CA LEU A 133 -8.07 -8.18 9.13
C LEU A 133 -7.68 -6.80 9.69
N GLY A 134 -8.08 -5.73 9.01
CA GLY A 134 -7.85 -4.36 9.45
C GLY A 134 -8.49 -4.10 10.81
N GLN A 135 -9.75 -4.51 11.00
CA GLN A 135 -10.45 -4.41 12.28
C GLN A 135 -9.80 -5.26 13.39
N LEU A 136 -9.36 -6.48 13.07
CA LEU A 136 -8.75 -7.39 14.05
C LEU A 136 -7.33 -6.94 14.46
N LEU A 137 -6.54 -6.46 13.50
CA LEU A 137 -5.19 -5.92 13.73
C LEU A 137 -5.23 -4.56 14.43
N SER A 138 -6.13 -3.66 14.00
CA SER A 138 -6.29 -2.35 14.64
C SER A 138 -6.74 -2.49 16.09
N LYS A 139 -7.64 -3.44 16.40
CA LYS A 139 -8.06 -3.74 17.77
C LYS A 139 -6.87 -4.21 18.62
N LYS A 140 -6.09 -5.18 18.15
CA LYS A 140 -4.88 -5.66 18.85
C LYS A 140 -3.77 -4.62 18.98
N LEU A 141 -3.66 -3.69 18.03
CA LEU A 141 -2.67 -2.61 18.07
C LEU A 141 -3.11 -1.50 19.02
N MET A 142 -4.41 -1.14 19.04
CA MET A 142 -5.00 -0.21 20.02
C MET A 142 -4.89 -0.74 21.45
N ASP A 143 -5.06 -2.05 21.65
CA ASP A 143 -4.93 -2.68 22.97
C ASP A 143 -3.47 -2.67 23.48
N ARG A 144 -2.48 -2.56 22.59
CA ARG A 144 -1.04 -2.53 22.93
C ARG A 144 -0.41 -1.14 22.89
N MET A 145 -0.99 -0.19 22.16
CA MET A 145 -0.57 1.20 22.09
C MET A 145 -1.71 2.05 22.66
N GLY A 146 -1.65 2.25 23.98
CA GLY A 146 -2.72 2.88 24.77
C GLY A 146 -3.42 4.04 24.08
N GLY A 147 -4.71 3.85 23.83
CA GLY A 147 -5.76 4.88 23.75
C GLY A 147 -5.52 6.04 22.78
N GLY A 148 -6.16 6.00 21.61
CA GLY A 148 -6.34 7.21 20.81
C GLY A 148 -7.01 6.93 19.46
N ALA A 149 -8.27 7.34 19.34
CA ALA A 149 -9.12 7.23 18.15
C ALA A 149 -8.68 8.15 16.97
N GLY A 150 -7.38 8.31 16.75
CA GLY A 150 -6.80 9.24 15.75
C GLY A 150 -6.05 8.57 14.59
N ALA A 151 -5.84 7.25 14.61
CA ALA A 151 -5.03 6.57 13.60
C ALA A 151 -5.75 6.34 12.24
N MET A 152 -7.08 6.55 12.17
CA MET A 152 -7.88 6.27 10.97
C MET A 152 -8.13 7.47 10.04
N SER A 153 -7.41 8.59 10.22
CA SER A 153 -7.68 9.84 9.49
C SER A 153 -6.61 10.32 8.50
N PHE A 154 -5.60 9.52 8.11
CA PHE A 154 -4.46 10.06 7.35
C PHE A 154 -4.18 9.38 6.00
N GLY A 155 -4.86 9.84 4.95
CA GLY A 155 -4.63 9.41 3.57
C GLY A 155 -4.96 10.39 2.43
N PHE A 156 -5.54 11.56 2.69
CA PHE A 156 -5.85 12.55 1.62
C PHE A 156 -5.40 13.95 2.03
N GLY A 157 -4.34 14.47 1.39
CA GLY A 157 -4.11 15.93 1.29
C GLY A 157 -3.23 16.63 2.34
N LYS A 158 -2.06 16.11 2.74
CA LYS A 158 -1.07 16.94 3.46
C LYS A 158 0.06 17.40 2.55
N SER A 159 0.10 18.71 2.31
CA SER A 159 1.26 19.48 1.84
C SER A 159 2.46 19.21 2.75
N ASN A 160 3.66 19.18 2.16
CA ASN A 160 4.94 19.01 2.86
C ASN A 160 5.35 20.29 3.64
N ALA A 161 4.43 20.91 4.37
CA ALA A 161 4.83 21.90 5.37
C ALA A 161 5.47 21.13 6.52
N LYS A 162 6.79 21.28 6.70
CA LYS A 162 7.48 20.85 7.92
C LYS A 162 7.02 21.72 9.08
N ILE A 163 5.84 21.41 9.62
CA ILE A 163 5.34 21.98 10.86
C ILE A 163 6.22 21.40 11.97
N TYR A 164 7.28 22.12 12.33
CA TYR A 164 8.01 21.86 13.57
C TYR A 164 7.08 22.28 14.72
N VAL A 165 6.36 21.32 15.29
CA VAL A 165 5.70 21.51 16.58
C VAL A 165 6.45 20.68 17.62
N GLN A 166 7.15 21.43 18.47
CA GLN A 166 7.71 21.15 19.79
C GLN A 166 8.46 19.83 20.03
N SER A 167 9.73 19.99 20.41
CA SER A 167 10.18 19.43 21.68
C SER A 167 10.90 20.53 22.44
N SER A 168 10.55 20.67 23.71
CA SER A 168 10.79 21.78 24.62
C SER A 168 12.24 21.92 25.08
N ASP A 169 13.20 21.61 24.20
CA ASP A 169 14.64 21.87 24.35
C ASP A 169 15.09 22.80 23.22
N GLY A 170 14.54 24.01 23.22
CA GLY A 170 14.92 25.06 22.28
C GLY A 170 16.34 25.55 22.55
N ILE A 171 17.06 25.88 21.47
CA ILE A 171 18.27 26.70 21.50
C ILE A 171 17.95 27.95 22.33
N ARG A 172 18.85 28.36 23.22
CA ARG A 172 18.73 29.56 24.08
C ARG A 172 19.82 30.56 23.76
N PHE A 173 19.77 31.77 24.33
CA PHE A 173 20.81 32.78 24.08
C PHE A 173 22.21 32.32 24.52
N LYS A 174 22.28 31.45 25.52
CA LYS A 174 23.53 30.79 25.95
C LYS A 174 24.18 29.92 24.87
N ASP A 175 23.39 29.41 23.91
CA ASP A 175 23.86 28.51 22.86
C ASP A 175 24.32 29.29 21.61
N VAL A 176 24.14 30.61 21.60
CA VAL A 176 24.65 31.52 20.57
C VAL A 176 25.90 32.21 21.11
N ALA A 177 27.05 32.01 20.47
CA ALA A 177 28.29 32.71 20.83
C ALA A 177 28.33 34.11 20.18
N GLY A 178 28.78 35.12 20.93
CA GLY A 178 28.93 36.51 20.46
C GLY A 178 27.60 37.25 20.25
N GLU A 179 27.64 38.29 19.41
CA GLU A 179 26.47 39.11 19.03
C GLU A 179 25.74 39.74 20.24
N ASP A 180 26.50 40.21 21.23
CA ASP A 180 25.97 40.70 22.50
C ASP A 180 25.01 41.88 22.31
N GLU A 181 25.31 42.79 21.39
CA GLU A 181 24.42 43.90 20.99
C GLU A 181 23.09 43.40 20.40
N ALA A 182 23.12 42.33 19.60
CA ALA A 182 21.90 41.77 19.02
C ALA A 182 21.07 41.03 20.08
N LYS A 183 21.72 40.33 21.01
CA LYS A 183 21.04 39.66 22.14
C LYS A 183 20.37 40.67 23.06
N GLU A 184 21.02 41.78 23.38
CA GLU A 184 20.45 42.85 24.21
C GLU A 184 19.17 43.41 23.58
N ASN A 185 19.24 43.79 22.29
CA ASN A 185 18.06 44.29 21.56
C ASN A 185 16.94 43.24 21.45
N LEU A 186 17.29 41.96 21.24
CA LEU A 186 16.31 40.88 21.14
C LEU A 186 15.74 40.47 22.51
N THR A 187 16.41 40.80 23.62
CA THR A 187 15.90 40.55 24.98
C THR A 187 14.64 41.36 25.25
N GLU A 188 14.55 42.59 24.73
CA GLU A 188 13.33 43.41 24.81
C GLU A 188 12.14 42.71 24.11
N ILE A 189 12.39 42.07 22.96
CA ILE A 189 11.38 41.31 22.24
C ILE A 189 10.95 40.06 23.02
N VAL A 190 11.91 39.37 23.68
CA VAL A 190 11.61 38.23 24.55
C VAL A 190 10.74 38.65 25.73
N ASP A 191 11.08 39.75 26.41
CA ASP A 191 10.32 40.31 27.53
C ASP A 191 8.89 40.66 27.11
N TYR A 192 8.73 41.24 25.92
CA TYR A 192 7.42 41.55 25.37
C TYR A 192 6.61 40.27 25.10
N LEU A 193 7.23 39.23 24.54
CA LEU A 193 6.58 37.95 24.26
C LEU A 193 6.15 37.21 25.55
N HIS A 194 6.87 37.40 26.65
CA HIS A 194 6.52 36.87 27.97
C HIS A 194 5.35 37.61 28.63
N ASP A 195 5.37 38.95 28.63
CA ASP A 195 4.31 39.77 29.24
C ASP A 195 3.89 40.94 28.33
N PRO A 196 3.02 40.70 27.33
CA PRO A 196 2.55 41.74 26.43
C PRO A 196 1.65 42.76 27.12
N SER A 197 1.07 42.43 28.29
CA SER A 197 0.16 43.31 29.02
C SER A 197 0.90 44.47 29.67
N ARG A 198 2.10 44.21 30.22
CA ARG A 198 2.96 45.24 30.80
C ARG A 198 3.28 46.34 29.80
N PHE A 199 3.69 45.97 28.59
CA PHE A 199 4.04 46.95 27.55
C PHE A 199 2.82 47.67 26.97
N LYS A 200 1.68 47.00 26.86
CA LYS A 200 0.44 47.64 26.41
C LYS A 200 -0.07 48.69 27.42
N SER A 201 0.13 48.46 28.72
CA SER A 201 -0.30 49.38 29.78
C SER A 201 0.41 50.74 29.75
N ILE A 202 1.66 50.77 29.29
CA ILE A 202 2.47 51.98 29.12
C ILE A 202 2.33 52.58 27.70
N GLY A 203 1.44 52.04 26.86
CA GLY A 203 1.20 52.53 25.51
C GLY A 203 2.28 52.14 24.48
N ALA A 204 3.18 51.23 24.81
CA ALA A 204 4.20 50.77 23.88
C ALA A 204 3.59 49.91 22.76
N GLN A 205 4.02 50.13 21.51
CA GLN A 205 3.59 49.33 20.37
C GLN A 205 4.60 48.23 20.06
N MET A 206 4.09 47.01 19.86
CA MET A 206 4.90 45.87 19.46
C MET A 206 5.50 46.08 18.06
N PRO A 207 6.82 45.86 17.87
CA PRO A 207 7.38 45.70 16.55
C PRO A 207 6.73 44.52 15.83
N LYS A 208 6.20 44.74 14.62
CA LYS A 208 5.53 43.68 13.85
C LYS A 208 6.48 42.66 13.24
N GLY A 209 7.77 42.99 13.16
CA GLY A 209 8.79 42.12 12.61
C GLY A 209 10.18 42.68 12.86
N VAL A 210 11.15 41.78 12.90
CA VAL A 210 12.58 42.09 13.04
C VAL A 210 13.29 41.49 11.83
N LEU A 211 14.10 42.30 11.16
CA LEU A 211 14.92 41.86 10.02
C LEU A 211 16.36 41.71 10.48
N LEU A 212 16.85 40.47 10.54
CA LEU A 212 18.25 40.17 10.84
C LEU A 212 19.07 40.18 9.54
N VAL A 213 20.01 41.12 9.41
CA VAL A 213 20.86 41.28 8.21
C VAL A 213 22.31 40.92 8.56
N GLY A 214 22.99 40.23 7.64
CA GLY A 214 24.42 39.93 7.76
C GLY A 214 24.87 38.83 6.80
N PRO A 215 26.20 38.64 6.62
CA PRO A 215 26.77 37.59 5.75
C PRO A 215 26.23 36.18 6.04
N PRO A 216 26.22 35.24 5.08
CA PRO A 216 25.80 33.87 5.35
C PRO A 216 26.66 33.23 6.46
N GLY A 217 26.04 32.42 7.33
CA GLY A 217 26.75 31.73 8.42
C GLY A 217 26.86 32.49 9.76
N THR A 218 26.42 33.76 9.84
CA THR A 218 26.49 34.57 11.09
C THR A 218 25.41 34.25 12.14
N GLY A 219 24.88 33.02 12.17
CA GLY A 219 23.96 32.61 13.25
C GLY A 219 22.56 33.24 13.27
N LYS A 220 22.14 34.04 12.26
CA LYS A 220 20.80 34.69 12.19
C LYS A 220 19.62 33.75 12.51
N THR A 221 19.59 32.57 11.90
CA THR A 221 18.55 31.56 12.14
C THR A 221 18.63 30.96 13.55
N MET A 222 19.84 30.87 14.12
CA MET A 222 20.02 30.40 15.50
C MET A 222 19.58 31.46 16.51
N LEU A 223 19.86 32.74 16.26
CA LEU A 223 19.34 33.87 17.05
C LEU A 223 17.82 33.89 17.06
N ALA A 224 17.17 33.74 15.90
CA ALA A 224 15.70 33.68 15.83
C ALA A 224 15.11 32.49 16.60
N LYS A 225 15.76 31.32 16.55
CA LYS A 225 15.38 30.15 17.36
C LYS A 225 15.63 30.38 18.85
N ALA A 226 16.71 31.07 19.20
CA ALA A 226 17.05 31.43 20.58
C ALA A 226 16.01 32.35 21.21
N VAL A 227 15.55 33.37 20.48
CA VAL A 227 14.46 34.26 20.93
C VAL A 227 13.19 33.47 21.26
N ALA A 228 12.78 32.56 20.38
CA ALA A 228 11.59 31.74 20.64
C ALA A 228 11.80 30.75 21.80
N GLY A 229 13.03 30.22 21.96
CA GLY A 229 13.42 29.37 23.08
C GLY A 229 13.40 30.10 24.43
N GLU A 230 13.89 31.35 24.48
CA GLU A 230 13.86 32.17 25.70
C GLU A 230 12.45 32.63 26.06
N ALA A 231 11.65 33.03 25.06
CA ALA A 231 10.25 33.39 25.25
C ALA A 231 9.33 32.17 25.49
N SER A 232 9.84 30.94 25.33
CA SER A 232 9.05 29.70 25.42
C SER A 232 7.81 29.68 24.52
N VAL A 233 7.89 30.33 23.35
CA VAL A 233 6.80 30.43 22.37
C VAL A 233 7.04 29.48 21.18
N PRO A 234 5.99 29.07 20.45
CA PRO A 234 6.17 28.29 19.22
C PRO A 234 7.00 29.03 18.16
N PHE A 235 7.95 28.33 17.54
CA PHE A 235 8.76 28.86 16.44
C PHE A 235 8.32 28.25 15.10
N PHE A 236 7.80 29.10 14.20
CA PHE A 236 7.46 28.71 12.84
C PHE A 236 8.54 29.17 11.87
N SER A 237 9.05 28.26 11.04
CA SER A 237 10.08 28.55 10.04
C SER A 237 9.55 28.25 8.65
N ILE A 238 9.65 29.22 7.74
CA ILE A 238 9.34 29.06 6.32
C ILE A 238 10.45 29.72 5.50
N SER A 239 10.87 29.07 4.41
CA SER A 239 11.78 29.70 3.46
C SER A 239 11.01 30.63 2.53
N GLY A 240 11.60 31.78 2.17
CA GLY A 240 10.99 32.69 1.18
C GLY A 240 10.76 32.03 -0.18
N SER A 241 11.61 31.07 -0.57
CA SER A 241 11.43 30.27 -1.78
C SER A 241 10.18 29.37 -1.71
N GLU A 242 9.92 28.76 -0.55
CA GLU A 242 8.73 27.93 -0.31
C GLU A 242 7.45 28.78 -0.35
N PHE A 243 7.53 30.02 0.13
CA PHE A 243 6.41 30.95 0.08
C PHE A 243 6.03 31.29 -1.37
N VAL A 244 6.98 31.51 -2.27
CA VAL A 244 6.69 31.79 -3.69
C VAL A 244 6.01 30.58 -4.36
N GLU A 245 6.49 29.36 -4.11
CA GLU A 245 5.87 28.14 -4.65
C GLU A 245 4.43 27.95 -4.19
N MET A 246 4.14 28.24 -2.92
CA MET A 246 2.79 28.13 -2.35
C MET A 246 1.77 29.04 -3.04
N PHE A 247 2.15 30.27 -3.42
CA PHE A 247 1.22 31.23 -4.00
C PHE A 247 1.19 31.25 -5.53
N VAL A 248 2.31 30.89 -6.18
CA VAL A 248 2.39 30.86 -7.66
C VAL A 248 1.87 29.53 -8.22
N GLY A 249 1.99 28.42 -7.49
CA GLY A 249 1.57 27.08 -7.94
C GLY A 249 0.09 26.73 -7.73
N MET A 250 -0.66 27.51 -6.95
CA MET A 250 -2.09 27.25 -6.70
C MET A 250 -3.04 27.84 -7.76
N GLY A 251 -2.53 28.55 -8.77
CA GLY A 251 -3.34 29.02 -9.91
C GLY A 251 -3.61 27.98 -10.99
N ALA A 252 -2.83 26.89 -11.03
CA ALA A 252 -2.94 25.84 -12.05
C ALA A 252 -3.74 24.60 -11.59
N TYR A 253 -4.21 24.59 -10.34
CA TYR A 253 -5.12 23.56 -9.82
C TYR A 253 -6.56 24.11 -9.82
N LYS A 254 -7.15 24.17 -11.01
CA LYS A 254 -8.60 24.27 -11.20
C LYS A 254 -9.04 23.27 -12.25
#